data_AF-A0A8C2XUZ5-F1
#
_entry.id   AF-A0A8C2XUZ5-F1
#
_cell.length_a   1.000
_cell.length_b   1.000
_cell.length_c   1.000
_cell.angle_alpha   90.00
_cell.angle_beta   90.00
_cell.angle_gamma   90.00
#
_symmetry.space_group_name_H-M   'P 1'
#
loop_
_entity.id
_entity.type
_entity.pdbx_description
1 polymer ?
#
loop_
_entity_poly.entity_id
_entity_poly.type
_entity_poly.pdbx_seq_one_letter_code
_entity_poly.pdbx_strand_id
1 'polypeptide(L)'
;MNPEYDYLFKLLLIGDSGVGKSCLLLRFADDTYTESYISTIGVDFKIRTIELDGKTIKLQIESYANVKQWLQEIDRYASENVNKLLVGNKSDLTTKKVVDNTTAKEFADSLGIPFLETSAKNATNVEQAFMTMAAEIKKRMGPGAASGGERPNLKIDSTPVKQAGGGCC
;
A
#
# COMPACT_ATOMS: atom_id res chain seq x y z
N MET A 1 6.77 5.34 25.75
CA MET A 1 6.50 3.90 25.58
C MET A 1 7.24 3.48 24.33
N ASN A 2 8.15 2.50 24.40
CA ASN A 2 8.84 2.02 23.20
C ASN A 2 7.82 1.40 22.24
N PRO A 3 7.88 1.71 20.93
CA PRO A 3 6.99 1.08 19.97
C PRO A 3 7.22 -0.44 19.95
N GLU A 4 6.13 -1.19 19.87
CA GLU A 4 6.09 -2.67 19.81
C GLU A 4 6.56 -3.24 18.45
N TYR A 5 7.28 -2.45 17.66
CA TYR A 5 7.74 -2.81 16.32
C TYR A 5 9.12 -2.20 16.02
N ASP A 6 9.94 -2.90 15.25
CA ASP A 6 11.26 -2.42 14.81
C ASP A 6 11.16 -1.41 13.67
N TYR A 7 10.22 -1.63 12.74
CA TYR A 7 10.05 -0.80 11.54
C TYR A 7 8.58 -0.47 11.26
N LEU A 8 8.35 0.73 10.73
CA LEU A 8 7.05 1.15 10.18
C LEU A 8 7.22 1.46 8.70
N PHE A 9 6.62 0.66 7.83
CA PHE A 9 6.61 0.92 6.39
C PHE A 9 5.22 1.38 5.94
N LYS A 10 5.21 2.38 5.05
CA LYS A 10 4.01 2.89 4.41
C LYS A 10 3.99 2.39 2.97
N LEU A 11 2.98 1.59 2.64
CA LEU A 11 2.78 1.04 1.32
C LEU A 11 1.56 1.70 0.68
N LEU A 12 1.68 1.97 -0.63
CA LEU A 12 0.63 2.62 -1.40
C LEU A 12 0.23 1.72 -2.57
N LEU A 13 -1.03 1.33 -2.63
CA LEU A 13 -1.63 0.60 -3.74
C LEU A 13 -2.23 1.59 -4.73
N ILE A 14 -1.66 1.60 -5.93
CA ILE A 14 -2.03 2.46 -7.05
C ILE A 14 -2.38 1.60 -8.26
N GLY A 15 -3.26 2.10 -9.12
CA GLY A 15 -3.73 1.38 -10.30
C GLY A 15 -5.18 1.72 -10.62
N ASP A 16 -5.63 1.44 -11.83
CA ASP A 16 -6.94 1.89 -12.31
C ASP A 16 -8.11 1.36 -11.48
N SER A 17 -9.27 2.01 -11.61
CA SER A 17 -10.49 1.52 -10.97
C SER A 17 -10.81 0.09 -11.45
N GLY A 18 -11.26 -0.76 -10.53
CA GLY A 18 -11.67 -2.14 -10.86
C GLY A 18 -10.53 -3.15 -11.04
N VAL A 19 -9.25 -2.78 -10.97
CA VAL A 19 -8.13 -3.75 -11.06
C VAL A 19 -8.00 -4.65 -9.82
N GLY A 20 -8.68 -4.31 -8.72
CA GLY A 20 -8.77 -5.14 -7.52
C GLY A 20 -7.78 -4.79 -6.41
N LYS A 21 -7.34 -3.53 -6.30
CA LYS A 21 -6.45 -3.04 -5.23
C LYS A 21 -7.00 -3.34 -3.84
N SER A 22 -8.26 -2.98 -3.58
CA SER A 22 -8.90 -3.23 -2.28
C SER A 22 -9.12 -4.72 -2.03
N CYS A 23 -9.39 -5.52 -3.08
CA CYS A 23 -9.45 -6.98 -2.94
C CYS A 23 -8.09 -7.54 -2.51
N LEU A 24 -6.98 -7.06 -3.08
CA LEU A 24 -5.63 -7.45 -2.65
C LEU A 24 -5.37 -7.01 -1.21
N LEU A 25 -5.76 -5.79 -0.85
CA LEU A 25 -5.61 -5.25 0.49
C LEU A 25 -6.37 -6.08 1.53
N LEU A 26 -7.65 -6.38 1.28
CA LEU A 26 -8.49 -7.19 2.17
C LEU A 26 -8.00 -8.64 2.24
N ARG A 27 -7.59 -9.21 1.10
CA ARG A 27 -7.02 -10.55 1.07
C ARG A 27 -5.74 -10.63 1.89
N PHE A 28 -4.88 -9.61 1.82
CA PHE A 28 -3.67 -9.58 2.64
C PHE A 28 -3.96 -9.27 4.11
N ALA A 29 -4.80 -8.28 4.42
CA ALA A 29 -4.98 -7.84 5.79
C ALA A 29 -5.86 -8.79 6.62
N ASP A 30 -6.94 -9.30 6.02
CA ASP A 30 -8.02 -9.99 6.72
C ASP A 30 -8.23 -11.43 6.23
N ASP A 31 -7.47 -11.89 5.22
CA ASP A 31 -7.68 -13.15 4.51
C ASP A 31 -9.13 -13.36 4.00
N THR A 32 -9.73 -12.27 3.52
CA THR A 32 -11.10 -12.29 2.97
C THR A 32 -11.14 -11.88 1.50
N TYR A 33 -12.18 -12.34 0.81
CA TYR A 33 -12.50 -11.92 -0.55
C TYR A 33 -14.02 -11.91 -0.75
N THR A 34 -14.52 -10.89 -1.43
CA THR A 34 -15.94 -10.73 -1.75
C THR A 34 -16.09 -10.38 -3.22
N GLU A 35 -16.93 -11.13 -3.93
CA GLU A 35 -17.22 -10.88 -5.35
C GLU A 35 -18.08 -9.62 -5.55
N SER A 36 -18.96 -9.34 -4.59
CA SER A 36 -19.80 -8.14 -4.50
C SER A 36 -18.95 -6.94 -4.10
N TYR A 37 -18.07 -6.49 -4.98
CA TYR A 37 -17.27 -5.31 -4.70
C TYR A 37 -18.10 -4.05 -4.88
N ILE A 38 -18.57 -3.46 -3.78
CA ILE A 38 -19.09 -2.09 -3.77
C ILE A 38 -17.89 -1.18 -4.01
N SER A 39 -17.96 -0.30 -5.03
CA SER A 39 -16.88 0.66 -5.30
C SER A 39 -16.46 1.37 -4.00
N THR A 40 -15.16 1.41 -3.71
CA THR A 40 -14.67 2.08 -2.49
C THR A 40 -15.09 3.53 -2.50
N ILE A 41 -15.74 3.98 -1.42
CA ILE A 41 -15.87 5.41 -1.15
C ILE A 41 -14.54 5.87 -0.54
N GLY A 42 -13.65 6.41 -1.36
CA GLY A 42 -12.39 7.02 -0.91
C GLY A 42 -11.19 6.07 -0.87
N VAL A 43 -10.36 6.20 0.17
CA VAL A 43 -9.09 5.48 0.38
C VAL A 43 -9.30 4.41 1.45
N ASP A 44 -9.05 3.15 1.12
CA ASP A 44 -9.04 2.07 2.12
C ASP A 44 -7.68 2.01 2.81
N PHE A 45 -7.69 2.00 4.15
CA PHE A 45 -6.49 1.91 5.00
C PHE A 45 -6.54 0.65 5.87
N LYS A 46 -5.44 -0.12 5.86
CA LYS A 46 -5.25 -1.27 6.76
C LYS A 46 -3.85 -1.25 7.37
N ILE A 47 -3.76 -1.80 8.58
CA ILE A 47 -2.50 -2.04 9.26
C ILE A 47 -2.34 -3.53 9.44
N ARG A 48 -1.20 -4.08 9.03
CA ARG A 48 -0.81 -5.46 9.34
C ARG A 48 0.61 -5.49 9.86
N THR A 49 0.84 -6.21 10.95
CA THR A 49 2.19 -6.46 11.47
C THR A 49 2.68 -7.79 10.93
N ILE A 50 3.90 -7.82 10.43
CA ILE A 50 4.57 -9.01 9.90
C ILE A 50 5.92 -9.20 10.60
N GLU A 51 6.45 -10.42 10.56
CA GLU A 51 7.82 -10.71 10.97
C GLU A 51 8.68 -11.00 9.74
N LEU A 52 9.84 -10.36 9.65
CA LEU A 52 10.77 -10.52 8.53
C LEU A 52 12.22 -10.45 9.03
N ASP A 53 12.99 -11.53 8.84
CA ASP A 53 14.31 -11.79 9.43
C ASP A 53 14.43 -11.39 10.92
N GLY A 54 13.52 -11.91 11.76
CA GLY A 54 13.54 -11.67 13.21
C GLY A 54 13.24 -10.23 13.62
N LYS A 55 12.66 -9.42 12.72
CA LYS A 55 12.24 -8.04 12.96
C LYS A 55 10.74 -7.89 12.78
N THR A 56 10.11 -7.19 13.71
CA THR A 56 8.68 -6.89 13.66
C THR A 56 8.45 -5.64 12.83
N ILE A 57 7.75 -5.79 11.71
CA ILE A 57 7.50 -4.70 10.75
C ILE A 57 6.01 -4.42 10.74
N LYS A 58 5.64 -3.18 11.06
CA LYS A 58 4.28 -2.68 10.93
C LYS A 58 4.09 -2.09 9.53
N LEU A 59 3.19 -2.68 8.75
CA LEU A 59 2.80 -2.17 7.44
C LEU A 59 1.54 -1.32 7.57
N GLN A 60 1.60 -0.07 7.10
CA GLN A 60 0.46 0.80 6.87
C GLN A 60 0.18 0.82 5.37
N ILE A 61 -0.97 0.32 4.95
CA ILE A 61 -1.29 0.13 3.53
C ILE A 61 -2.51 0.94 3.17
N GLU A 62 -2.38 1.78 2.15
CA GLU A 62 -3.45 2.62 1.61
C GLU A 62 -3.74 2.25 0.15
N SER A 63 -5.00 2.30 -0.29
CA SER A 63 -5.36 2.09 -1.70
C SER A 63 -6.09 3.29 -2.31
N TYR A 64 -5.67 3.73 -3.50
CA TYR A 64 -6.23 4.88 -4.21
C TYR A 64 -6.90 4.45 -5.51
N ALA A 65 -8.13 4.89 -5.73
CA ALA A 65 -8.94 4.47 -6.87
C ALA A 65 -8.54 5.12 -8.21
N ASN A 66 -7.94 6.32 -8.20
CA ASN A 66 -7.88 7.16 -9.40
C ASN A 66 -6.65 8.09 -9.54
N VAL A 67 -5.59 7.65 -10.23
CA VAL A 67 -4.53 8.49 -10.79
C VAL A 67 -4.13 7.91 -12.15
N LYS A 68 -4.71 8.44 -13.23
CA LYS A 68 -4.58 7.86 -14.59
C LYS A 68 -3.15 7.74 -15.12
N GLN A 69 -2.16 8.36 -14.48
CA GLN A 69 -0.74 8.31 -14.83
C GLN A 69 0.12 7.94 -13.62
N TRP A 70 -0.19 6.81 -12.97
CA TRP A 70 0.44 6.33 -11.74
C TRP A 70 1.97 6.45 -11.71
N LEU A 71 2.68 6.08 -12.78
CA LEU A 71 4.14 6.18 -12.82
C LEU A 71 4.64 7.64 -12.79
N GLN A 72 4.01 8.54 -13.55
CA GLN A 72 4.38 9.96 -13.59
C GLN A 72 4.07 10.66 -12.27
N GLU A 73 2.98 10.27 -11.60
CA GLU A 73 2.62 10.82 -10.30
C GLU A 73 3.57 10.32 -9.20
N ILE A 74 4.03 9.07 -9.27
CA ILE A 74 5.11 8.58 -8.41
C ILE A 74 6.37 9.42 -8.64
N ASP A 75 6.80 9.59 -9.89
CA ASP A 75 8.02 10.34 -10.19
C ASP A 75 7.92 11.83 -9.81
N ARG A 76 6.70 12.39 -9.77
CA ARG A 76 6.45 13.78 -9.38
C ARG A 76 6.38 13.99 -7.87
N TYR A 77 5.79 13.05 -7.12
CA TYR A 77 5.44 13.27 -5.71
C TYR A 77 6.11 12.31 -4.73
N ALA A 78 6.58 11.16 -5.19
CA ALA A 78 7.32 10.25 -4.33
C ALA A 78 8.79 10.65 -4.26
N SER A 79 9.44 10.31 -3.14
CA SER A 79 10.88 10.43 -3.04
C SER A 79 11.55 9.62 -4.15
N GLU A 80 12.67 10.11 -4.70
CA GLU A 80 13.49 9.42 -5.73
C GLU A 80 13.84 7.97 -5.34
N ASN A 81 13.77 7.70 -4.04
CA ASN A 81 14.15 6.48 -3.37
C ASN A 81 12.95 5.61 -2.96
N VAL A 82 11.80 5.74 -3.61
CA VAL A 82 10.64 4.88 -3.37
C VAL A 82 10.85 3.50 -4.03
N ASN A 83 10.57 2.43 -3.29
CA ASN A 83 10.52 1.07 -3.84
C ASN A 83 9.22 0.91 -4.65
N LYS A 84 9.32 0.32 -5.85
CA LYS A 84 8.20 0.11 -6.77
C LYS A 84 8.07 -1.39 -7.04
N LEU A 85 6.85 -1.90 -7.19
CA LEU A 85 6.55 -3.28 -7.57
C LEU A 85 5.33 -3.27 -8.48
N LEU A 86 5.44 -3.90 -9.64
CA LEU A 86 4.32 -4.08 -10.55
C LEU A 86 3.57 -5.36 -10.20
N VAL A 87 2.25 -5.25 -10.01
CA VAL A 87 1.39 -6.38 -9.66
C VAL A 87 0.31 -6.59 -10.73
N GLY A 88 0.37 -7.72 -11.43
CA GLY A 88 -0.68 -8.16 -12.36
C GLY A 88 -1.74 -8.97 -11.62
N ASN A 89 -2.84 -8.34 -11.20
CA ASN A 89 -3.90 -9.01 -10.46
C ASN A 89 -4.89 -9.76 -11.38
N LYS A 90 -5.71 -10.63 -10.79
CA LYS A 90 -6.72 -11.48 -11.44
C LYS A 90 -6.14 -12.57 -12.35
N SER A 91 -4.98 -13.11 -11.97
CA SER A 91 -4.33 -14.20 -12.72
C SER A 91 -5.18 -15.49 -12.79
N ASP A 92 -6.22 -15.61 -11.97
CA ASP A 92 -7.22 -16.68 -12.02
C ASP A 92 -8.09 -16.65 -13.28
N LEU A 93 -8.21 -15.50 -13.97
CA LEU A 93 -9.02 -15.33 -15.17
C LEU A 93 -8.23 -15.64 -16.45
N THR A 94 -7.71 -16.86 -16.56
CA THR A 94 -6.84 -17.27 -17.68
C THR A 94 -7.48 -17.11 -19.06
N THR A 95 -8.79 -17.36 -19.19
CA THR A 95 -9.54 -17.23 -20.46
C THR A 95 -9.82 -15.78 -20.86
N LYS A 96 -9.74 -14.83 -19.92
CA LYS A 96 -9.90 -13.39 -20.17
C LYS A 96 -8.57 -12.65 -20.12
N LYS A 97 -7.45 -13.37 -20.02
CA LYS A 97 -6.12 -12.80 -19.99
C LYS A 97 -5.81 -12.23 -21.37
N VAL A 98 -5.65 -10.91 -21.42
CA VAL A 98 -5.29 -10.17 -22.65
C VAL A 98 -3.86 -9.66 -22.62
N VAL A 99 -3.17 -9.82 -21.49
CA VAL A 99 -1.76 -9.42 -21.31
C VAL A 99 -0.97 -10.66 -20.94
N ASP A 100 0.00 -11.02 -21.77
CA ASP A 100 0.88 -12.14 -21.50
C ASP A 100 1.87 -11.81 -20.38
N ASN A 101 2.22 -12.84 -19.60
CA ASN A 101 3.16 -12.68 -18.48
C ASN A 101 4.51 -12.16 -18.99
N THR A 102 4.99 -12.69 -20.11
CA THR A 102 6.24 -12.28 -20.75
C THR A 102 6.25 -10.79 -21.09
N THR A 103 5.19 -10.30 -21.74
CA THR A 103 5.09 -8.88 -22.11
C THR A 103 5.03 -7.97 -20.89
N ALA A 104 4.27 -8.36 -19.86
CA ALA A 104 4.21 -7.60 -18.61
C ALA A 104 5.56 -7.59 -17.88
N LYS A 105 6.28 -8.70 -17.90
CA LYS A 105 7.60 -8.84 -17.30
C LYS A 105 8.65 -8.01 -18.03
N GLU A 106 8.68 -8.07 -19.37
CA GLU A 106 9.56 -7.22 -20.20
C GLU A 106 9.29 -5.74 -19.97
N PHE A 107 8.02 -5.34 -19.86
CA PHE A 107 7.64 -3.97 -19.54
C PHE A 107 8.16 -3.56 -18.15
N ALA A 108 7.99 -4.41 -17.13
CA ALA A 108 8.49 -4.14 -15.79
C ALA A 108 10.04 -4.04 -15.75
N ASP A 109 10.72 -4.93 -16.46
CA ASP A 109 12.18 -4.95 -16.57
C ASP A 109 12.71 -3.71 -17.30
N SER A 110 11.99 -3.22 -18.32
CA SER A 110 12.32 -1.96 -19.01
C SER A 110 12.28 -0.73 -18.09
N LEU A 111 11.46 -0.80 -17.04
CA LEU A 111 11.35 0.22 -15.99
C LEU A 111 12.26 -0.04 -14.79
N GLY A 112 12.95 -1.20 -14.76
CA GLY A 112 13.74 -1.63 -13.60
C GLY A 112 12.89 -1.95 -12.37
N ILE A 113 11.63 -2.36 -12.55
CA ILE A 113 10.68 -2.63 -11.48
C ILE A 113 10.40 -4.14 -11.41
N PRO A 114 10.43 -4.77 -10.23
CA PRO A 114 10.01 -6.16 -10.06
C PRO A 114 8.55 -6.38 -10.47
N PHE A 115 8.20 -7.61 -10.87
CA PHE A 115 6.86 -7.97 -11.32
C PHE A 115 6.37 -9.27 -10.69
N LEU A 116 5.10 -9.29 -10.26
CA LEU A 116 4.41 -10.48 -9.77
C LEU A 116 2.97 -10.55 -10.30
N GLU A 117 2.54 -11.73 -10.72
CA GLU A 117 1.11 -12.01 -10.96
C GLU A 117 0.45 -12.49 -9.68
N THR A 118 -0.74 -11.97 -9.39
CA THR A 118 -1.50 -12.26 -8.17
C THR A 118 -2.95 -12.55 -8.49
N SER A 119 -3.62 -13.23 -7.55
CA SER A 119 -5.07 -13.31 -7.54
C SER A 119 -5.58 -13.13 -6.11
N ALA A 120 -6.26 -12.01 -5.88
CA ALA A 120 -6.98 -11.78 -4.63
C ALA A 120 -8.08 -12.83 -4.39
N LYS A 121 -8.63 -13.43 -5.45
CA LYS A 121 -9.72 -14.40 -5.36
C LYS A 121 -9.27 -15.69 -4.68
N ASN A 122 -8.18 -16.29 -5.15
CA ASN A 122 -7.65 -17.56 -4.65
C ASN A 122 -6.36 -17.42 -3.82
N ALA A 123 -6.00 -16.19 -3.45
CA ALA A 123 -4.81 -15.82 -2.68
C ALA A 123 -3.45 -16.06 -3.36
N THR A 124 -3.40 -16.44 -4.65
CA THR A 124 -2.14 -16.66 -5.37
C THR A 124 -1.24 -15.44 -5.29
N ASN A 125 -0.02 -15.63 -4.76
CA ASN A 125 1.05 -14.62 -4.63
C ASN A 125 0.68 -13.34 -3.87
N VAL A 126 -0.47 -13.27 -3.19
CA VAL A 126 -0.88 -12.05 -2.48
C VAL A 126 0.09 -11.76 -1.33
N GLU A 127 0.33 -12.73 -0.45
CA GLU A 127 1.30 -12.60 0.64
C GLU A 127 2.69 -12.27 0.10
N GLN A 128 3.12 -12.99 -0.94
CA GLN A 128 4.43 -12.81 -1.55
C GLN A 128 4.63 -11.37 -2.06
N ALA A 129 3.63 -10.75 -2.68
CA ALA A 129 3.76 -9.39 -3.19
C ALA A 129 4.07 -8.37 -2.08
N PHE A 130 3.37 -8.43 -0.95
CA PHE A 130 3.62 -7.53 0.17
C PHE A 130 4.93 -7.84 0.90
N MET A 131 5.27 -9.12 1.06
CA MET A 131 6.52 -9.55 1.68
C MET A 131 7.74 -9.16 0.84
N THR A 132 7.67 -9.29 -0.49
CA THR A 132 8.72 -8.84 -1.41
C THR A 132 8.96 -7.34 -1.27
N MET A 133 7.89 -6.52 -1.28
CA MET A 133 8.01 -5.07 -1.10
C MET A 133 8.63 -4.71 0.27
N ALA A 134 8.18 -5.35 1.35
CA ALA A 134 8.73 -5.12 2.68
C ALA A 134 10.22 -5.51 2.77
N ALA A 135 10.60 -6.64 2.16
CA ALA A 135 11.99 -7.09 2.10
C ALA A 135 12.88 -6.10 1.34
N GLU A 136 12.41 -5.56 0.21
CA GLU A 136 13.16 -4.59 -0.57
C GLU A 136 13.36 -3.26 0.17
N ILE A 137 12.31 -2.76 0.84
CA ILE A 137 12.43 -1.56 1.68
C ILE A 137 13.41 -1.79 2.81
N LYS A 138 13.32 -2.95 3.50
CA LYS A 138 14.23 -3.30 4.60
C LYS A 138 15.69 -3.42 4.12
N LYS A 139 15.93 -4.12 3.01
CA LYS A 139 17.27 -4.28 2.42
C LYS A 139 17.90 -2.92 2.12
N ARG A 140 17.10 -1.97 1.64
CA ARG A 140 17.54 -0.62 1.32
C ARG A 140 17.85 0.23 2.55
N MET A 141 17.03 0.12 3.59
CA MET A 141 17.15 0.89 4.84
C MET A 141 18.44 0.60 5.63
N GLY A 142 19.10 -0.54 5.36
CA GLY A 142 20.35 -0.95 6.00
C GLY A 142 20.22 -1.13 7.53
N PRO A 143 21.30 -1.54 8.22
CA PRO A 143 21.27 -1.76 9.67
C PRO A 143 21.07 -0.49 10.53
N GLY A 144 20.92 0.69 9.94
CA GLY A 144 20.97 1.99 10.65
C GLY A 144 19.69 2.83 10.65
N ALA A 145 18.65 2.48 9.89
CA ALA A 145 17.44 3.30 9.79
C ALA A 145 16.35 2.99 10.84
N ALA A 146 16.68 2.25 11.89
CA ALA A 146 15.81 2.00 13.03
C ALA A 146 15.81 3.21 14.00
N SER A 147 15.35 4.36 13.53
CA SER A 147 14.93 5.47 14.39
C SER A 147 14.01 6.39 13.60
N GLY A 148 12.78 5.90 13.37
CA GLY A 148 11.68 6.75 12.92
C GLY A 148 11.29 7.69 14.06
N GLY A 149 12.03 8.79 14.21
CA GLY A 149 11.67 9.90 15.08
C GLY A 149 10.26 10.39 14.76
N GLU A 150 9.48 10.61 15.81
CA GLU A 150 8.18 11.27 15.76
C GLU A 150 8.28 12.53 14.88
N ARG A 151 7.56 12.52 13.74
CA ARG A 151 7.13 13.80 13.18
C ARG A 151 6.19 14.40 14.23
N PRO A 152 6.38 15.65 14.69
CA PRO A 152 5.50 16.25 15.68
C PRO A 152 4.12 16.34 15.06
N ASN A 153 3.23 15.45 15.48
CA ASN A 153 1.82 15.58 15.16
C ASN A 153 1.36 16.82 15.93
N LEU A 154 1.07 17.91 15.22
CA LEU A 154 0.44 19.09 15.80
C LEU A 154 -0.89 18.63 16.40
N LYS A 155 -0.91 18.36 17.70
CA LYS A 155 -2.14 18.21 18.47
C LYS A 155 -2.80 19.59 18.50
N ILE A 156 -3.71 19.82 17.57
CA ILE A 156 -4.63 20.95 17.65
C ILE A 156 -5.59 20.61 18.79
N ASP A 157 -5.23 21.05 19.99
CA ASP A 157 -6.12 21.03 21.15
C ASP A 157 -7.23 22.05 20.87
N SER A 158 -8.31 21.56 20.26
CA SER A 158 -9.51 22.35 20.05
C SER A 158 -10.21 22.46 21.39
N THR A 159 -9.91 23.53 22.12
CA THR A 159 -10.77 23.96 23.22
C THR A 159 -12.14 24.31 22.63
N PRO A 160 -13.25 23.78 23.16
CA PRO A 160 -14.57 24.17 22.69
C PRO A 160 -14.77 25.67 22.95
N VAL A 161 -15.06 26.43 21.90
CA VAL A 161 -15.50 27.82 22.04
C VAL A 161 -16.78 27.78 22.89
N LYS A 162 -16.70 28.27 24.13
CA LYS A 162 -17.90 28.56 24.91
C LYS A 162 -18.69 29.57 24.12
N GLN A 163 -19.91 29.21 23.73
CA GLN A 163 -20.89 30.14 23.18
C GLN A 163 -21.05 31.30 24.17
N ALA A 164 -20.44 32.43 23.87
CA ALA A 164 -20.80 33.69 24.47
C ALA A 164 -22.20 34.01 23.95
N GLY A 165 -23.17 34.04 24.88
CA GLY A 165 -24.54 34.45 24.60
C GLY A 165 -24.54 35.81 23.92
N GLY A 166 -25.38 35.93 22.90
CA GLY A 166 -25.54 37.14 22.12
C GLY A 166 -25.87 38.35 23.00
N GLY A 167 -25.15 39.43 22.75
CA GLY A 167 -25.44 40.78 23.22
C GLY A 167 -24.60 41.75 22.42
N CYS A 168 -25.20 42.40 21.43
CA CYS A 168 -24.62 43.59 20.82
C CYS A 168 -24.68 44.73 21.85
N CYS A 169 -23.52 45.21 22.28
CA CYS A 169 -23.14 46.60 22.59
C CYS A 169 -21.73 46.59 23.20
#